data_AF-A0A0X3PFW1-F1
#
_entry.id   AF-A0A0X3PFW1-F1
#
_cell.length_a   1.000
_cell.length_b   1.000
_cell.length_c   1.000
_cell.angle_alpha   90.00
_cell.angle_beta   90.00
_cell.angle_gamma   90.00
#
_symmetry.space_group_name_H-M   'P 1'
#
loop_
_entity.id
_entity.type
_entity.pdbx_description
1 polymer ?
#
loop_
_entity_poly.entity_id
_entity_poly.type
_entity_poly.pdbx_seq_one_letter_code
_entity_poly.pdbx_strand_id
1 'polypeptide(L)'
;MGSVFGTQPVHNVHFSRSDILISDDVLQRVMHHQNSTTPVVSKPMVVPAPPIPEQPPQPAEDSSSAVRLSHSLDDIERRFEARLKKIEERDDSFLKAAEDEFVRVVDRLEAKYLKGSSEACCVAAQKQVVDCYKANGQQSLNCAKEVNEFVSCVANFRAARMTRAQPAAI
;
A
#
# COMPACT_ATOMS: atom_id res chain seq x y z
N MET A 1 -29.66 -21.21 -0.79
CA MET A 1 -28.23 -20.87 -0.62
C MET A 1 -28.10 -19.36 -0.82
N GLY A 2 -28.14 -18.59 0.28
CA GLY A 2 -28.06 -17.13 0.25
C GLY A 2 -26.61 -16.67 0.40
N SER A 3 -26.20 -15.68 -0.40
CA SER A 3 -24.87 -15.07 -0.36
C SER A 3 -24.82 -14.03 0.78
N VAL A 4 -23.92 -14.24 1.74
CA VAL A 4 -23.71 -13.41 2.94
C VAL A 4 -22.44 -12.59 2.76
N PHE A 5 -22.44 -11.63 1.84
CA PHE A 5 -21.43 -10.57 1.82
C PHE A 5 -22.09 -9.28 1.34
N GLY A 6 -22.60 -8.49 2.30
CA GLY A 6 -22.97 -7.11 2.05
C GLY A 6 -21.71 -6.27 1.93
N THR A 7 -21.49 -5.67 0.76
CA THR A 7 -20.50 -4.61 0.58
C THR A 7 -21.01 -3.36 1.30
N GLN A 8 -20.37 -2.99 2.41
CA GLN A 8 -20.62 -1.67 3.01
C GLN A 8 -20.15 -0.59 2.01
N PRO A 9 -20.96 0.44 1.74
CA PRO A 9 -20.52 1.55 0.91
C PRO A 9 -19.42 2.34 1.64
N VAL A 10 -18.38 2.72 0.89
CA VAL A 10 -17.35 3.67 1.33
C VAL A 10 -18.02 4.99 1.72
N HIS A 11 -18.02 5.31 3.00
CA HIS A 11 -18.45 6.62 3.47
C HIS A 11 -17.44 7.66 2.99
N ASN A 12 -17.83 8.46 2.00
CA ASN A 12 -17.07 9.63 1.59
C ASN A 12 -17.23 10.70 2.68
N VAL A 13 -16.19 10.89 3.49
CA VAL A 13 -16.17 11.87 4.58
C VAL A 13 -15.66 13.19 4.02
N HIS A 14 -16.56 13.92 3.36
CA HIS A 14 -16.28 15.28 2.90
C HIS A 14 -16.59 16.26 4.04
N PHE A 15 -15.56 16.76 4.72
CA PHE A 15 -15.71 17.76 5.78
C PHE A 15 -15.76 19.16 5.17
N SER A 16 -16.84 19.89 5.45
CA SER A 16 -16.94 21.32 5.14
C SER A 16 -16.28 22.14 6.25
N ARG A 17 -15.80 23.35 5.93
CA ARG A 17 -15.12 24.24 6.90
C ARG A 17 -16.00 24.60 8.12
N SER A 18 -17.32 24.44 7.99
CA SER A 18 -18.33 24.61 9.04
C SER A 18 -18.48 23.42 10.00
N ASP A 19 -17.99 22.24 9.63
CA ASP A 19 -18.21 20.99 10.37
C ASP A 19 -17.17 20.78 11.48
N ILE A 20 -16.11 21.58 11.47
CA ILE A 20 -15.06 21.60 12.48
C ILE A 20 -15.46 22.61 13.55
N LEU A 21 -16.17 22.14 14.57
CA LEU A 21 -16.54 22.95 15.73
C LEU A 21 -15.30 23.14 16.63
N ILE A 22 -14.68 24.31 16.54
CA ILE A 22 -13.56 24.69 17.40
C ILE A 22 -14.12 25.43 18.60
N SER A 23 -13.81 24.96 19.82
CA SER A 23 -14.20 25.65 21.05
C SER A 23 -13.45 26.98 21.21
N ASP A 24 -14.11 27.99 21.77
CA ASP A 24 -13.55 29.33 21.96
C ASP A 24 -12.22 29.31 22.75
N ASP A 25 -12.04 28.38 23.69
CA ASP A 25 -10.79 28.19 24.43
C ASP A 25 -9.60 27.82 23.53
N VAL A 26 -9.86 27.04 22.48
CA VAL A 26 -8.84 26.62 21.51
C VAL A 26 -8.47 27.79 20.61
N LEU A 27 -9.47 28.56 20.16
CA LEU A 27 -9.27 29.81 19.41
C LEU A 27 -8.46 30.82 20.22
N GLN A 28 -8.80 31.02 21.49
CA GLN A 28 -8.08 31.92 22.39
C GLN A 28 -6.63 31.50 22.59
N ARG A 29 -6.36 30.19 22.75
CA ARG A 29 -4.99 29.67 22.88
C ARG A 29 -4.17 29.89 21.61
N VAL A 30 -4.74 29.61 20.45
CA VAL A 30 -4.06 29.82 19.16
C VAL A 30 -3.76 31.30 18.92
N MET A 31 -4.71 32.18 19.24
CA MET A 31 -4.54 33.63 19.14
C MET A 31 -3.49 34.15 20.14
N HIS A 32 -3.48 33.65 21.38
CA HIS A 32 -2.43 33.99 22.36
C HIS A 32 -1.06 33.50 21.92
N HIS A 33 -0.96 32.31 21.32
CA HIS A 33 0.31 31.76 20.86
C HIS A 33 0.91 32.54 19.69
N GLN A 34 0.08 33.16 18.84
CA GLN A 34 0.56 34.08 17.81
C GLN A 34 1.08 35.40 18.39
N ASN A 35 0.47 35.92 19.46
CA ASN A 35 0.91 37.14 20.13
C ASN A 35 2.04 36.94 21.14
N SER A 36 2.41 35.69 21.46
CA SER A 36 3.45 35.33 22.42
C SER A 36 4.80 35.00 21.76
N THR A 37 5.10 35.65 20.63
CA THR A 37 6.49 35.79 20.17
C THR A 37 6.98 37.15 20.68
N THR A 38 7.52 37.21 21.90
CA THR A 38 7.99 38.47 22.48
C THR A 38 9.34 38.92 21.87
N PRO A 39 9.49 40.19 21.45
CA PRO A 39 10.53 41.05 22.02
C PRO A 39 10.05 41.54 23.39
N VAL A 40 10.86 41.34 24.44
CA VAL A 40 10.52 41.67 25.82
C VAL A 40 10.98 43.11 26.16
N VAL A 41 10.16 43.77 26.98
CA VAL A 41 10.46 44.80 28.01
C VAL A 41 9.91 46.21 27.72
N SER A 42 8.95 46.59 28.57
CA SER A 42 8.16 47.82 28.62
C SER A 42 8.66 48.81 29.67
N LYS A 43 8.32 50.11 29.53
CA LYS A 43 7.81 50.94 30.64
C LYS A 43 7.03 52.18 30.15
N PRO A 44 5.94 52.61 30.83
CA PRO A 44 5.02 53.66 30.37
C PRO A 44 5.20 55.02 31.09
N MET A 45 4.91 56.14 30.41
CA MET A 45 4.57 57.43 31.02
C MET A 45 3.71 58.29 30.07
N VAL A 46 2.99 59.26 30.64
CA VAL A 46 1.64 59.75 30.28
C VAL A 46 1.64 61.23 29.86
N VAL A 47 0.93 61.55 28.74
CA VAL A 47 0.16 62.80 28.37
C VAL A 47 0.94 64.08 27.97
N PRO A 48 0.43 65.04 27.13
CA PRO A 48 -0.91 65.24 26.51
C PRO A 48 -0.99 65.37 24.97
N ALA A 49 -2.20 65.19 24.45
CA ALA A 49 -2.60 65.36 23.04
C ALA A 49 -2.76 66.84 22.62
N PRO A 50 -2.56 67.15 21.33
CA PRO A 50 -3.47 68.06 20.63
C PRO A 50 -3.71 67.63 19.15
N PRO A 51 -4.49 68.41 18.39
CA PRO A 51 -5.89 68.17 18.02
C PRO A 51 -6.07 67.32 16.74
N ILE A 52 -7.27 66.74 16.61
CA ILE A 52 -7.78 66.05 15.41
C ILE A 52 -8.01 67.07 14.27
N PRO A 53 -7.59 66.77 13.04
CA PRO A 53 -8.29 67.26 11.86
C PRO A 53 -8.79 66.11 10.97
N GLU A 54 -10.11 66.14 10.73
CA GLU A 54 -10.87 65.70 9.54
C GLU A 54 -10.54 64.36 8.84
N GLN A 55 -11.55 63.47 8.84
CA GLN A 55 -11.77 62.38 7.87
C GLN A 55 -12.81 62.89 6.84
N PRO A 56 -12.86 62.52 5.52
CA PRO A 56 -12.69 61.18 4.88
C PRO A 56 -11.93 61.23 3.50
N PRO A 57 -11.75 60.16 2.66
CA PRO A 57 -12.47 58.87 2.56
C PRO A 57 -11.60 57.58 2.41
N GLN A 58 -12.21 56.41 2.65
CA GLN A 58 -11.81 55.11 2.03
C GLN A 58 -12.74 54.87 0.82
N PRO A 59 -12.47 53.94 -0.13
CA PRO A 59 -11.27 53.14 -0.41
C PRO A 59 -10.82 53.27 -1.90
N ALA A 60 -9.51 53.28 -2.16
CA ALA A 60 -9.03 52.88 -3.49
C ALA A 60 -8.51 51.43 -3.34
N GLU A 61 -9.33 50.49 -3.78
CA GLU A 61 -8.91 49.12 -4.05
C GLU A 61 -7.76 49.21 -5.07
N ASP A 62 -6.52 49.14 -4.59
CA ASP A 62 -5.37 49.00 -5.47
C ASP A 62 -5.47 47.62 -6.12
N SER A 63 -6.05 47.57 -7.32
CA SER A 63 -6.04 46.38 -8.18
C SER A 63 -4.63 45.79 -8.32
N SER A 64 -3.58 46.62 -8.16
CA SER A 64 -2.18 46.19 -8.13
C SER A 64 -1.84 45.28 -6.94
N SER A 65 -2.40 45.53 -5.76
CA SER A 65 -2.17 44.72 -4.55
C SER A 65 -2.92 43.39 -4.63
N ALA A 66 -4.15 43.40 -5.14
CA ALA A 66 -4.93 42.19 -5.40
C ALA A 66 -4.24 41.29 -6.45
N VAL A 67 -3.71 41.87 -7.53
CA VAL A 67 -2.98 41.12 -8.59
C VAL A 67 -1.64 40.55 -8.07
N ARG A 68 -0.94 41.26 -7.19
CA ARG A 68 0.29 40.75 -6.56
C ARG A 68 0.02 39.58 -5.61
N LEU A 69 -1.07 39.66 -4.84
CA LEU A 69 -1.51 38.57 -3.97
C LEU A 69 -1.95 37.36 -4.80
N SER A 70 -2.71 37.54 -5.87
CA SER A 70 -3.12 36.43 -6.75
C SER A 70 -1.91 35.75 -7.41
N HIS A 71 -0.97 36.52 -7.96
CA HIS A 71 0.27 35.95 -8.52
C HIS A 71 1.07 35.18 -7.47
N SER A 72 1.13 35.68 -6.24
CA SER A 72 1.78 34.98 -5.13
C SER A 72 1.08 33.67 -4.77
N LEU A 73 -0.25 33.59 -4.90
CA LEU A 73 -1.00 32.35 -4.68
C LEU A 73 -0.74 31.35 -5.81
N ASP A 74 -0.77 31.79 -7.07
CA ASP A 74 -0.47 30.96 -8.23
C ASP A 74 0.95 30.37 -8.14
N ASP A 75 1.93 31.16 -7.68
CA ASP A 75 3.31 30.71 -7.47
C ASP A 75 3.44 29.67 -6.35
N ILE A 76 2.55 29.73 -5.35
CA ILE A 76 2.50 28.76 -4.25
C ILE A 76 1.84 27.48 -4.74
N GLU A 77 0.71 27.58 -5.44
CA GLU A 77 -0.01 26.44 -6.03
C GLU A 77 0.90 25.65 -6.96
N ARG A 78 1.56 26.32 -7.92
CA ARG A 78 2.54 25.68 -8.83
C ARG A 78 3.65 24.94 -8.08
N ARG A 79 4.13 25.50 -6.95
CA ARG A 79 5.17 24.87 -6.13
C ARG A 79 4.66 23.63 -5.41
N PHE A 80 3.42 23.62 -4.96
CA PHE A 80 2.82 22.45 -4.33
C PHE A 80 2.49 21.37 -5.35
N GLU A 81 1.91 21.73 -6.50
CA GLU A 81 1.66 20.80 -7.61
C GLU A 81 2.96 20.13 -8.09
N ALA A 82 4.04 20.90 -8.25
CA ALA A 82 5.33 20.34 -8.63
C ALA A 82 5.89 19.35 -7.60
N ARG A 83 5.63 19.58 -6.30
CA ARG A 83 6.02 18.63 -5.23
C ARG A 83 5.16 17.38 -5.25
N LEU A 84 3.84 17.53 -5.40
CA LEU A 84 2.89 16.41 -5.51
C LEU A 84 3.27 15.50 -6.67
N LYS A 85 3.46 16.08 -7.86
CA LYS A 85 3.88 15.34 -9.05
C LYS A 85 5.18 14.57 -8.82
N LYS A 86 6.16 15.18 -8.15
CA LYS A 86 7.43 14.51 -7.84
C LYS A 86 7.26 13.34 -6.88
N ILE A 87 6.32 13.43 -5.93
CA ILE A 87 6.00 12.34 -5.01
C ILE A 87 5.28 11.22 -5.79
N GLU A 88 4.30 11.55 -6.61
CA GLU A 88 3.58 10.61 -7.46
C GLU A 88 4.53 9.86 -8.40
N GLU A 89 5.40 10.58 -9.13
CA GLU A 89 6.41 9.97 -10.01
C GLU A 89 7.33 9.00 -9.27
N ARG A 90 7.73 9.38 -8.04
CA ARG A 90 8.57 8.53 -7.19
C ARG A 90 7.80 7.29 -6.75
N ASP A 91 6.56 7.44 -6.32
CA ASP A 91 5.72 6.36 -5.83
C ASP A 91 5.39 5.36 -6.97
N ASP A 92 5.08 5.86 -8.16
CA ASP A 92 4.90 5.07 -9.37
C ASP A 92 6.16 4.27 -9.71
N SER A 93 7.35 4.89 -9.60
CA SER A 93 8.61 4.20 -9.84
C SER A 93 8.88 3.06 -8.84
N PHE A 94 8.50 3.26 -7.58
CA PHE A 94 8.62 2.23 -6.55
C PHE A 94 7.63 1.09 -6.76
N LEU A 95 6.38 1.42 -7.11
CA LEU A 95 5.36 0.41 -7.38
C LEU A 95 5.78 -0.47 -8.56
N LYS A 96 6.26 0.16 -9.64
CA LYS A 96 6.76 -0.57 -10.81
C LYS A 96 7.94 -1.47 -10.47
N ALA A 97 8.91 -0.99 -9.69
CA ALA A 97 10.04 -1.82 -9.25
C ALA A 97 9.60 -3.00 -8.38
N ALA A 98 8.59 -2.80 -7.52
CA ALA A 98 8.02 -3.86 -6.70
C ALA A 98 7.26 -4.90 -7.54
N GLU A 99 6.52 -4.47 -8.56
CA GLU A 99 5.84 -5.35 -9.52
C GLU A 99 6.86 -6.21 -10.29
N ASP A 100 7.92 -5.58 -10.82
CA ASP A 100 8.99 -6.27 -11.54
C ASP A 100 9.69 -7.31 -10.65
N GLU A 101 9.95 -6.98 -9.38
CA GLU A 101 10.53 -7.92 -8.42
C GLU A 101 9.55 -9.06 -8.10
N PHE A 102 8.28 -8.76 -7.89
CA PHE A 102 7.26 -9.76 -7.63
C PHE A 102 7.19 -10.78 -8.77
N VAL A 103 7.08 -10.31 -10.01
CA VAL A 103 7.07 -11.17 -11.21
C VAL A 103 8.33 -12.04 -11.26
N ARG A 104 9.51 -11.44 -11.07
CA ARG A 104 10.78 -12.18 -11.05
C ARG A 104 10.82 -13.26 -9.98
N VAL A 105 10.30 -12.97 -8.78
CA VAL A 105 10.27 -13.94 -7.67
C VAL A 105 9.28 -15.05 -7.97
N VAL A 106 8.09 -14.73 -8.49
CA VAL A 106 7.08 -15.71 -8.89
C VAL A 106 7.63 -16.64 -9.98
N ASP A 107 8.24 -16.10 -11.03
CA ASP A 107 8.84 -16.89 -12.11
C ASP A 107 9.92 -17.84 -11.58
N ARG A 108 10.76 -17.37 -10.66
CA ARG A 108 11.79 -18.19 -10.02
C ARG A 108 11.17 -19.32 -9.18
N LEU A 109 10.11 -19.02 -8.44
CA LEU A 109 9.41 -20.02 -7.63
C LEU A 109 8.68 -21.04 -8.52
N GLU A 110 8.03 -20.58 -9.59
CA GLU A 110 7.37 -21.45 -10.56
C GLU A 110 8.36 -22.39 -11.24
N ALA A 111 9.49 -21.85 -11.70
CA ALA A 111 10.57 -22.67 -12.28
C ALA A 111 11.11 -23.69 -11.27
N LYS A 112 11.25 -23.32 -10.00
CA LYS A 112 11.79 -24.20 -8.95
C LYS A 112 10.81 -25.28 -8.48
N TYR A 113 9.54 -24.93 -8.31
CA TYR A 113 8.55 -25.78 -7.64
C TYR A 113 7.50 -26.38 -8.56
N LEU A 114 7.08 -25.67 -9.61
CA LEU A 114 6.00 -26.11 -10.50
C LEU A 114 6.54 -26.81 -11.74
N LYS A 115 7.54 -26.22 -12.42
CA LYS A 115 8.04 -26.69 -13.72
C LYS A 115 8.75 -28.05 -13.66
N GLY A 116 9.31 -28.41 -12.51
CA GLY A 116 9.91 -29.73 -12.26
C GLY A 116 8.96 -30.79 -11.71
N SER A 117 7.67 -30.47 -11.52
CA SER A 117 6.72 -31.36 -10.84
C SER A 117 5.81 -32.18 -11.75
N SER A 118 5.81 -31.92 -13.06
CA SER A 118 4.88 -32.51 -14.02
C SER A 118 5.25 -33.92 -14.49
N GLU A 119 6.38 -34.48 -14.03
CA GLU A 119 6.56 -35.93 -14.15
C GLU A 119 5.64 -36.61 -13.14
N ALA A 120 4.51 -37.08 -13.65
CA ALA A 120 3.55 -37.84 -12.88
C ALA A 120 4.26 -39.04 -12.23
N CYS A 121 4.25 -39.06 -10.90
CA CYS A 121 5.00 -40.02 -10.09
C CYS A 121 4.57 -41.46 -10.43
N CYS A 122 5.52 -42.27 -10.92
CA CYS A 122 5.36 -43.73 -11.05
C CYS A 122 4.16 -44.19 -11.89
N VAL A 123 3.70 -43.41 -12.88
CA VAL A 123 2.50 -43.73 -13.69
C VAL A 123 2.60 -45.09 -14.39
N ALA A 124 3.77 -45.46 -14.89
CA ALA A 124 3.97 -46.75 -15.54
C ALA A 124 3.74 -47.93 -14.57
N ALA A 125 4.31 -47.86 -13.37
CA ALA A 125 4.12 -48.88 -12.33
C ALA A 125 2.67 -48.88 -11.81
N GLN A 126 2.04 -47.71 -11.66
CA GLN A 126 0.63 -47.59 -11.31
C GLN A 126 -0.27 -48.30 -12.33
N LYS A 127 0.00 -48.12 -13.62
CA LYS A 127 -0.75 -48.79 -14.69
C LYS A 127 -0.62 -50.31 -14.61
N GLN A 128 0.58 -50.83 -14.35
CA GLN A 128 0.80 -52.28 -14.19
C GLN A 128 0.00 -52.88 -13.02
N VAL A 129 -0.04 -52.18 -11.87
CA VAL A 129 -0.85 -52.61 -10.72
C VAL A 129 -2.34 -52.66 -11.08
N VAL A 130 -2.85 -51.61 -11.73
CA VAL A 130 -4.26 -51.53 -12.15
C VAL A 130 -4.59 -52.62 -13.16
N ASP A 131 -3.72 -52.84 -14.14
CA ASP A 131 -3.93 -53.86 -15.17
C ASP A 131 -3.87 -55.27 -14.56
N CYS A 132 -3.00 -55.52 -13.57
CA CYS A 132 -2.94 -56.81 -12.86
C CYS A 132 -4.22 -57.08 -12.07
N TYR A 133 -4.73 -56.10 -11.32
CA TYR A 133 -5.98 -56.28 -10.56
C TYR A 133 -7.20 -56.48 -11.46
N LYS A 134 -7.23 -55.84 -12.64
CA LYS A 134 -8.28 -56.08 -13.65
C LYS A 134 -8.23 -57.51 -14.17
N ALA A 135 -7.03 -58.06 -14.39
CA ALA A 135 -6.86 -59.44 -14.84
C ALA A 135 -7.11 -60.48 -13.73
N ASN A 136 -6.81 -60.14 -12.47
CA ASN A 136 -6.82 -61.07 -11.33
C ASN A 136 -7.79 -60.62 -10.21
N GLY A 137 -9.02 -60.23 -10.57
CA GLY A 137 -9.98 -59.65 -9.61
C GLY A 137 -10.32 -60.54 -8.40
N GLN A 138 -10.31 -61.87 -8.57
CA GLN A 138 -10.55 -62.85 -7.50
C GLN A 138 -9.27 -63.33 -6.80
N GLN A 139 -8.10 -63.00 -7.35
CA GLN A 139 -6.78 -63.46 -6.88
C GLN A 139 -5.82 -62.27 -6.76
N SER A 140 -6.23 -61.28 -5.98
CA SER A 140 -5.50 -60.01 -5.78
C SER A 140 -4.07 -60.20 -5.26
N LEU A 141 -3.79 -61.31 -4.55
CA LEU A 141 -2.46 -61.65 -4.03
C LEU A 141 -1.44 -61.96 -5.14
N ASN A 142 -1.87 -62.35 -6.34
CA ASN A 142 -0.97 -62.59 -7.47
C ASN A 142 -0.31 -61.29 -7.96
N CYS A 143 -0.89 -60.12 -7.64
CA CYS A 143 -0.38 -58.80 -8.03
C CYS A 143 0.63 -58.20 -7.04
N ALA A 144 1.09 -58.99 -6.05
CA ALA A 144 1.99 -58.49 -5.02
C ALA A 144 3.33 -57.97 -5.59
N LYS A 145 3.79 -58.53 -6.71
CA LYS A 145 5.03 -58.11 -7.38
C LYS A 145 4.90 -56.69 -7.94
N GLU A 146 3.86 -56.43 -8.70
CA GLU A 146 3.57 -55.15 -9.35
C GLU A 146 3.35 -54.06 -8.30
N VAL A 147 2.68 -54.40 -7.19
CA VAL A 147 2.49 -53.48 -6.05
C VAL A 147 3.82 -53.15 -5.38
N ASN A 148 4.71 -54.12 -5.16
CA ASN A 148 6.02 -53.87 -4.57
C ASN A 148 6.89 -52.97 -5.47
N GLU A 149 6.82 -53.13 -6.79
CA GLU A 149 7.51 -52.25 -7.74
C GLU A 149 6.96 -50.82 -7.68
N PHE A 150 5.64 -50.65 -7.61
CA PHE A 150 5.01 -49.34 -7.44
C PHE A 150 5.42 -48.67 -6.11
N VAL A 151 5.36 -49.40 -5.00
CA VAL A 151 5.76 -48.90 -3.68
C VAL A 151 7.23 -48.50 -3.66
N SER A 152 8.11 -49.30 -4.26
CA SER A 152 9.54 -49.00 -4.38
C SER A 152 9.78 -47.73 -5.20
N CYS A 153 9.05 -47.56 -6.31
CA CYS A 153 9.12 -46.34 -7.12
C CYS A 153 8.68 -45.10 -6.32
N VAL A 154 7.57 -45.19 -5.58
CA VAL A 154 7.08 -44.07 -4.74
C VAL A 154 8.07 -43.75 -3.62
N ALA A 155 8.65 -44.76 -2.97
CA ALA A 155 9.66 -44.56 -1.93
C ALA A 155 10.90 -43.83 -2.48
N ASN A 156 11.41 -44.27 -3.65
CA ASN A 156 12.53 -43.63 -4.32
C ASN A 156 12.23 -42.20 -4.74
N PHE A 157 11.02 -41.94 -5.26
CA PHE A 157 10.58 -40.61 -5.63
C PHE A 157 10.51 -39.66 -4.42
N ARG A 158 9.97 -40.14 -3.28
CA ARG A 158 9.93 -39.37 -2.02
C ARG A 158 11.35 -39.06 -1.53
N ALA A 159 12.24 -40.05 -1.54
CA ALA A 159 13.64 -39.86 -1.14
C ALA A 159 14.39 -38.85 -2.04
N ALA A 160 14.20 -38.93 -3.36
CA ALA A 160 14.80 -37.99 -4.32
C ALA A 160 14.29 -36.56 -4.15
N ARG A 161 13.00 -36.37 -3.80
CA ARG A 161 12.44 -35.03 -3.53
C ARG A 161 12.87 -34.45 -2.19
N MET A 162 13.04 -35.28 -1.15
CA MET A 162 13.55 -34.81 0.15
C MET A 162 15.02 -34.39 0.08
N THR A 163 15.85 -35.06 -0.72
CA THR A 163 17.28 -34.74 -0.86
C THR A 163 17.53 -33.49 -1.72
N ARG A 164 16.69 -33.21 -2.73
CA ARG A 164 16.75 -31.95 -3.51
C ARG A 164 16.28 -30.70 -2.74
N ALA A 165 15.65 -30.86 -1.57
CA ALA A 165 15.08 -29.76 -0.79
C ALA A 165 16.06 -29.11 0.21
N GLN A 166 17.32 -29.57 0.31
CA GLN A 166 18.35 -28.89 1.10
C GLN A 166 19.11 -27.88 0.22
N PRO A 167 18.80 -26.57 0.27
CA PRO A 167 19.77 -25.58 -0.16
C PRO A 167 20.95 -25.63 0.81
N ALA A 168 22.16 -25.82 0.28
CA ALA A 168 23.38 -25.54 1.02
C ALA A 168 23.29 -24.10 1.53
N ALA A 169 23.29 -23.95 2.85
CA ALA A 169 23.38 -22.65 3.51
C ALA A 169 24.72 -22.02 3.12
N ILE A 170 24.66 -20.84 2.50
CA ILE A 170 25.77 -19.89 2.37
C ILE A 170 25.33 -18.65 3.14
#